data_AF-A0A9X2YXZ9-F1
#
_entry.id   AF-A0A9X2YXZ9-F1
#
_cell.length_a   1.000
_cell.length_b   1.000
_cell.length_c   1.000
_cell.angle_alpha   90.00
_cell.angle_beta   90.00
_cell.angle_gamma   90.00
#
_symmetry.space_group_name_H-M   'P 1'
#
loop_
_entity.id
_entity.type
_entity.pdbx_description
1 polymer ?
#
loop_
_entity_poly.entity_id
_entity_poly.type
_entity_poly.pdbx_seq_one_letter_code
_entity_poly.pdbx_strand_id
1 'polypeptide(L)'
;MFENARRWGLLVGGFAAGTACVLGLAGPTASAEPTLPLPAVPAPATVTQTVTVQAAAPAAGPNQLIASPVAAAPVAPVTPAVPAIVPATSGTLADFFASKNVAMEPQKAADFKALTIVLPMPTGWAQVPDPNVPDAFAVIADRVGGDGLYTSNAAVQVYKLVGDFDPREAISHGLIDTQQLPAFRATDGSLADFGGMPSARIEGTYRQNNLTLNTSRRHVIATSGHDRYLVSLAVTTSASVSVAAGSATDAIVNGYRVGSPDAPPPAPAAPAAVAAAPVAPVAPAVIPAAAQPLGLPR
;
A
#
# COMPACT_ATOMS: atom_id res chain seq x y z
N MET A 1 -2.80 -56.57 6.34
CA MET A 1 -1.44 -56.91 6.81
C MET A 1 -0.61 -55.64 6.83
N PHE A 2 0.07 -55.43 7.95
CA PHE A 2 0.86 -54.27 8.35
C PHE A 2 0.08 -53.09 8.96
N GLU A 3 -0.34 -53.32 10.21
CA GLU A 3 -0.19 -52.36 11.31
C GLU A 3 1.06 -51.47 11.15
N ASN A 4 0.89 -50.18 11.45
CA ASN A 4 1.94 -49.45 12.14
C ASN A 4 1.33 -48.54 13.19
N ALA A 5 1.36 -49.04 14.43
CA ALA A 5 1.05 -48.31 15.63
C ALA A 5 2.16 -47.28 15.91
N ARG A 6 1.78 -46.05 16.27
CA ARG A 6 2.55 -45.25 17.24
C ARG A 6 1.61 -44.32 18.00
N ARG A 7 1.24 -44.83 19.18
CA ARG A 7 0.75 -44.10 20.34
C ARG A 7 1.80 -43.06 20.77
N TRP A 8 1.37 -41.84 21.07
CA TRP A 8 1.92 -41.14 22.24
C TRP A 8 0.76 -40.48 22.99
N GLY A 9 0.36 -41.14 24.08
CA GLY A 9 -0.64 -40.63 25.00
C GLY A 9 0.02 -39.65 25.98
N LEU A 10 -0.62 -38.50 26.15
CA LEU A 10 -0.50 -37.60 27.28
C LEU A 10 -1.34 -38.15 28.44
N LEU A 11 -0.77 -38.22 29.65
CA LEU A 11 -1.45 -38.29 30.96
C LEU A 11 -0.43 -37.76 32.00
N VAL A 12 -0.62 -36.55 32.55
CA VAL A 12 -1.43 -36.17 33.73
C VAL A 12 -0.67 -36.31 35.07
N GLY A 13 -0.64 -35.20 35.82
CA GLY A 13 -0.21 -35.10 37.22
C GLY A 13 0.46 -33.74 37.47
N GLY A 14 -0.01 -32.84 38.34
CA GLY A 14 -1.08 -32.93 39.31
C GLY A 14 -1.58 -31.55 39.76
N PHE A 15 -2.77 -31.60 40.33
CA PHE A 15 -3.43 -30.55 41.10
C PHE A 15 -2.81 -30.50 42.51
N ALA A 16 -2.48 -29.31 43.01
CA ALA A 16 -2.37 -29.08 44.45
C ALA A 16 -2.85 -27.66 44.77
N ALA A 17 -3.92 -27.63 45.56
CA ALA A 17 -4.57 -26.45 46.08
C ALA A 17 -3.71 -25.75 47.14
N GLY A 18 -3.79 -24.41 47.18
CA GLY A 18 -3.22 -23.57 48.23
C GLY A 18 -4.12 -22.37 48.46
N THR A 19 -4.95 -22.47 49.48
CA THR A 19 -5.92 -21.48 49.97
C THR A 19 -5.26 -20.27 50.64
N ALA A 20 -5.90 -19.10 50.41
CA ALA A 20 -6.12 -17.97 51.31
C ALA A 20 -4.91 -17.19 51.89
N CYS A 21 -4.82 -15.92 51.52
CA CYS A 21 -4.70 -14.82 52.48
C CYS A 21 -5.31 -13.54 51.89
N VAL A 22 -6.47 -13.16 52.42
CA VAL A 22 -7.03 -11.81 52.33
C VAL A 22 -6.35 -10.97 53.40
N LEU A 23 -5.62 -9.93 53.00
CA LEU A 23 -5.29 -8.80 53.84
C LEU A 23 -5.60 -7.54 53.05
N GLY A 24 -6.61 -6.82 53.54
CA GLY A 24 -6.97 -5.49 53.05
C GLY A 24 -5.88 -4.48 53.41
N LEU A 25 -5.55 -3.63 52.46
CA LEU A 25 -4.86 -2.38 52.72
C LEU A 25 -5.68 -1.25 52.08
N ALA A 26 -6.04 -0.29 52.93
CA ALA A 26 -6.94 0.80 52.67
C ALA A 26 -6.23 1.96 51.92
N GLY A 27 -6.93 2.51 50.91
CA GLY A 27 -6.77 3.87 50.39
C GLY A 27 -5.49 4.16 49.56
N PRO A 28 -5.50 5.13 48.64
CA PRO A 28 -6.43 6.26 48.59
C PRO A 28 -7.51 6.16 47.51
N THR A 29 -8.62 6.81 47.84
CA THR A 29 -9.75 7.17 46.99
C THR A 29 -9.32 7.70 45.63
N ALA A 30 -9.89 7.13 44.56
CA ALA A 30 -9.99 7.80 43.28
C ALA A 30 -10.71 9.15 43.49
N SER A 31 -9.98 10.25 43.39
CA SER A 31 -10.59 11.55 43.16
C SER A 31 -10.91 11.60 41.66
N ALA A 32 -12.16 11.29 41.32
CA ALA A 32 -12.71 11.71 40.05
C ALA A 32 -12.83 13.24 40.13
N GLU A 33 -11.92 13.93 39.42
CA GLU A 33 -11.98 15.37 39.23
C GLU A 33 -13.31 15.71 38.53
N PRO A 34 -14.18 16.57 39.08
CA PRO A 34 -15.40 16.97 38.40
C PRO A 34 -14.99 17.80 37.20
N THR A 35 -15.15 17.24 35.99
CA THR A 35 -14.90 17.96 34.75
C THR A 35 -15.87 19.15 34.69
N LEU A 36 -15.31 20.37 34.74
CA LEU A 36 -16.06 21.59 34.50
C LEU A 36 -16.70 21.54 33.10
N PRO A 37 -17.92 22.08 32.90
CA PRO A 37 -18.49 22.20 31.57
C PRO A 37 -17.59 23.09 30.71
N LEU A 38 -17.05 22.53 29.62
CA LEU A 38 -16.40 23.31 28.57
C LEU A 38 -17.42 24.30 27.98
N PRO A 39 -17.05 25.58 27.76
CA PRO A 39 -17.90 26.50 27.03
C PRO A 39 -18.16 25.96 25.62
N ALA A 40 -19.41 26.07 25.16
CA ALA A 40 -19.83 25.60 23.84
C ALA A 40 -18.96 26.23 22.74
N VAL A 41 -18.20 25.40 22.03
CA VAL A 41 -17.54 25.80 20.79
C VAL A 41 -18.62 26.01 19.73
N PRO A 42 -18.69 27.16 19.05
CA PRO A 42 -19.68 27.40 18.01
C PRO A 42 -19.49 26.39 16.87
N ALA A 43 -20.59 25.70 16.53
CA ALA A 43 -20.64 24.79 15.40
C ALA A 43 -20.28 25.55 14.10
N PRO A 44 -19.62 24.90 13.12
CA PRO A 44 -19.38 25.51 11.83
C PRO A 44 -20.72 25.85 11.17
N ALA A 45 -20.88 27.11 10.77
CA ALA A 45 -22.06 27.62 10.09
C ALA A 45 -22.32 26.80 8.82
N THR A 46 -23.49 26.18 8.73
CA THR A 46 -24.00 25.63 7.47
C THR A 46 -24.33 26.81 6.56
N VAL A 47 -23.48 27.06 5.56
CA VAL A 47 -23.78 28.04 4.51
C VAL A 47 -24.75 27.40 3.53
N THR A 48 -26.02 27.75 3.65
CA THR A 48 -27.02 27.47 2.61
C THR A 48 -26.77 28.45 1.45
N GLN A 49 -26.04 28.01 0.42
CA GLN A 49 -25.98 28.78 -0.83
C GLN A 49 -27.27 28.56 -1.61
N THR A 50 -28.10 29.60 -1.66
CA THR A 50 -29.21 29.69 -2.60
C THR A 50 -28.62 29.97 -3.98
N VAL A 51 -28.48 28.93 -4.81
CA VAL A 51 -28.14 29.11 -6.23
C VAL A 51 -29.37 29.64 -6.95
N THR A 52 -29.40 30.95 -7.22
CA THR A 52 -30.36 31.51 -8.18
C THR A 52 -29.90 31.12 -9.58
N VAL A 53 -30.62 30.18 -10.21
CA VAL A 53 -30.49 29.89 -11.63
C VAL A 53 -30.96 31.12 -12.40
N GLN A 54 -30.02 31.89 -12.96
CA GLN A 54 -30.35 32.97 -13.87
C GLN A 54 -30.75 32.37 -15.22
N ALA A 55 -32.06 32.28 -15.44
CA ALA A 55 -32.63 31.99 -16.75
C ALA A 55 -32.24 33.12 -17.72
N ALA A 56 -31.51 32.76 -18.78
CA ALA A 56 -31.20 33.68 -19.87
C ALA A 56 -32.48 33.98 -20.68
N ALA A 57 -32.91 35.23 -20.68
CA ALA A 57 -33.90 35.76 -21.61
C ALA A 57 -33.20 36.42 -22.81
N PRO A 58 -33.78 36.38 -24.02
CA PRO A 58 -33.09 36.69 -25.26
C PRO A 58 -33.07 38.20 -25.52
N ALA A 59 -31.89 38.76 -25.78
CA ALA A 59 -31.76 40.10 -26.34
C ALA A 59 -31.32 39.98 -27.80
N ALA A 60 -32.29 40.21 -28.70
CA ALA A 60 -32.05 40.41 -30.11
C ALA A 60 -31.39 41.78 -30.33
N GLY A 61 -30.29 41.81 -31.08
CA GLY A 61 -29.63 43.00 -31.59
C GLY A 61 -28.91 42.64 -32.88
N PRO A 62 -29.11 43.37 -33.99
CA PRO A 62 -28.57 42.97 -35.27
C PRO A 62 -27.11 43.39 -35.42
N ASN A 63 -26.38 42.59 -36.19
CA ASN A 63 -25.16 42.94 -36.92
C ASN A 63 -23.82 42.81 -36.17
N GLN A 64 -23.09 41.71 -36.46
CA GLN A 64 -21.84 41.69 -37.25
C GLN A 64 -21.09 40.39 -36.93
N LEU A 65 -21.09 39.46 -37.89
CA LEU A 65 -20.36 38.21 -37.86
C LEU A 65 -18.86 38.48 -38.06
N ILE A 66 -18.07 38.32 -37.01
CA ILE A 66 -16.65 37.94 -37.13
C ILE A 66 -16.42 36.72 -36.23
N ALA A 67 -16.43 35.55 -36.85
CA ALA A 67 -16.11 34.29 -36.19
C ALA A 67 -14.60 34.25 -35.88
N SER A 68 -14.23 34.40 -34.61
CA SER A 68 -12.90 34.00 -34.14
C SER A 68 -12.88 32.47 -34.01
N PRO A 69 -11.91 31.75 -34.61
CA PRO A 69 -11.82 30.31 -34.41
C PRO A 69 -11.41 30.04 -32.96
N VAL A 70 -12.34 29.53 -32.15
CA VAL A 70 -12.02 28.90 -30.88
C VAL A 70 -11.20 27.65 -31.20
N ALA A 71 -9.89 27.69 -30.89
CA ALA A 71 -9.04 26.53 -30.96
C ALA A 71 -9.60 25.46 -30.01
N ALA A 72 -10.01 24.33 -30.56
CA ALA A 72 -10.44 23.17 -29.79
C ALA A 72 -9.28 22.73 -28.89
N ALA A 73 -9.48 22.80 -27.56
CA ALA A 73 -8.57 22.21 -26.61
C ALA A 73 -8.51 20.69 -26.88
N PRO A 74 -7.30 20.08 -26.93
CA PRO A 74 -7.19 18.64 -27.14
C PRO A 74 -7.87 17.91 -25.97
N VAL A 75 -8.86 17.09 -26.30
CA VAL A 75 -9.50 16.17 -25.36
C VAL A 75 -8.43 15.18 -24.92
N ALA A 76 -8.04 15.22 -23.64
CA ALA A 76 -7.09 14.26 -23.11
C ALA A 76 -7.67 12.84 -23.26
N PRO A 77 -6.86 11.83 -23.67
CA PRO A 77 -7.34 10.46 -23.78
C PRO A 77 -7.77 9.98 -22.39
N VAL A 78 -9.02 9.54 -22.30
CA VAL A 78 -9.54 8.81 -21.13
C VAL A 78 -8.86 7.44 -21.10
N THR A 79 -7.85 7.29 -20.25
CA THR A 79 -7.24 5.98 -19.98
C THR A 79 -8.32 5.08 -19.34
N PRO A 80 -8.57 3.86 -19.87
CA PRO A 80 -9.49 2.93 -19.24
C PRO A 80 -9.06 2.64 -17.80
N ALA A 81 -9.95 2.84 -16.84
CA ALA A 81 -9.69 2.48 -15.45
C ALA A 81 -9.65 0.95 -15.33
N VAL A 82 -8.54 0.42 -14.82
CA VAL A 82 -8.42 -1.01 -14.53
C VAL A 82 -9.32 -1.34 -13.33
N PRO A 83 -10.15 -2.40 -13.37
CA PRO A 83 -11.03 -2.74 -12.27
C PRO A 83 -10.26 -2.98 -10.96
N ALA A 84 -10.80 -2.48 -9.86
CA ALA A 84 -10.24 -2.70 -8.53
C ALA A 84 -10.37 -4.18 -8.13
N ILE A 85 -9.33 -4.73 -7.50
CA ILE A 85 -9.31 -6.12 -7.02
C ILE A 85 -10.12 -6.21 -5.73
N VAL A 86 -11.11 -7.08 -5.69
CA VAL A 86 -11.89 -7.38 -4.49
C VAL A 86 -11.18 -8.49 -3.71
N PRO A 87 -10.90 -8.33 -2.40
CA PRO A 87 -10.25 -9.37 -1.61
C PRO A 87 -11.09 -10.65 -1.54
N ALA A 88 -10.44 -11.81 -1.69
CA ALA A 88 -11.07 -13.09 -1.40
C ALA A 88 -11.29 -13.26 0.12
N THR A 89 -12.28 -14.08 0.50
CA THR A 89 -12.63 -14.31 1.91
C THR A 89 -12.11 -15.65 2.45
N SER A 90 -11.57 -16.52 1.60
CA SER A 90 -11.12 -17.86 1.98
C SER A 90 -10.10 -18.43 0.99
N GLY A 91 -9.25 -19.34 1.47
CA GLY A 91 -8.19 -19.98 0.69
C GLY A 91 -6.97 -19.08 0.54
N THR A 92 -5.79 -19.57 0.91
CA THR A 92 -4.53 -18.86 0.69
C THR A 92 -4.14 -18.83 -0.79
N LEU A 93 -3.12 -18.04 -1.14
CA LEU A 93 -2.52 -18.07 -2.48
C LEU A 93 -2.08 -19.49 -2.90
N ALA A 94 -1.53 -20.26 -1.95
CA ALA A 94 -1.14 -21.64 -2.20
C ALA A 94 -2.36 -22.55 -2.45
N ASP A 95 -3.44 -22.40 -1.66
CA ASP A 95 -4.68 -23.15 -1.87
C ASP A 95 -5.30 -22.81 -3.23
N PHE A 96 -5.28 -21.54 -3.63
CA PHE A 96 -5.75 -21.09 -4.93
C PHE A 96 -4.97 -21.77 -6.05
N PHE A 97 -3.63 -21.73 -6.02
CA PHE A 97 -2.80 -22.37 -7.04
C PHE A 97 -3.02 -23.88 -7.10
N ALA A 98 -3.06 -24.56 -5.95
CA ALA A 98 -3.35 -25.98 -5.88
C ALA A 98 -4.72 -26.32 -6.51
N SER A 99 -5.75 -25.52 -6.23
CA SER A 99 -7.10 -25.73 -6.78
C SER A 99 -7.18 -25.55 -8.31
N LYS A 100 -6.27 -24.75 -8.88
CA LYS A 100 -6.15 -24.50 -10.33
C LYS A 100 -5.13 -25.42 -11.01
N ASN A 101 -4.55 -26.39 -10.29
CA ASN A 101 -3.46 -27.25 -10.76
C ASN A 101 -2.21 -26.47 -11.19
N VAL A 102 -1.94 -25.33 -10.55
CA VAL A 102 -0.74 -24.53 -10.75
C VAL A 102 0.33 -25.01 -9.77
N ALA A 103 1.46 -25.49 -10.28
CA ALA A 103 2.59 -25.90 -9.45
C ALA A 103 3.43 -24.68 -9.04
N MET A 104 3.88 -24.67 -7.79
CA MET A 104 4.80 -23.66 -7.25
C MET A 104 6.20 -24.25 -7.15
N GLU A 105 7.11 -23.87 -8.05
CA GLU A 105 8.48 -24.35 -8.07
C GLU A 105 9.42 -23.33 -7.41
N PRO A 106 10.00 -23.63 -6.22
CA PRO A 106 10.86 -22.69 -5.52
C PRO A 106 12.12 -22.36 -6.32
N GLN A 107 12.49 -21.09 -6.35
CA GLN A 107 13.66 -20.58 -7.05
C GLN A 107 14.75 -20.19 -6.05
N LYS A 108 16.01 -20.31 -6.47
CA LYS A 108 17.18 -19.90 -5.68
C LYS A 108 17.82 -18.67 -6.32
N ALA A 109 18.48 -17.83 -5.52
CA ALA A 109 19.14 -16.63 -6.05
C ALA A 109 20.31 -16.95 -6.99
N ALA A 110 21.00 -18.08 -6.77
CA ALA A 110 22.06 -18.52 -7.66
C ALA A 110 21.51 -18.74 -9.09
N ASP A 111 22.13 -18.07 -10.06
CA ASP A 111 21.83 -18.17 -11.49
C ASP A 111 20.41 -17.76 -11.93
N PHE A 112 19.60 -17.18 -11.03
CA PHE A 112 18.26 -16.70 -11.36
C PHE A 112 18.31 -15.39 -12.15
N LYS A 113 17.74 -15.40 -13.36
CA LYS A 113 17.80 -14.27 -14.32
C LYS A 113 16.44 -13.82 -14.86
N ALA A 114 15.36 -14.53 -14.50
CA ALA A 114 14.03 -14.24 -15.02
C ALA A 114 13.45 -12.93 -14.47
N LEU A 115 13.80 -12.54 -13.25
CA LEU A 115 13.39 -11.27 -12.67
C LEU A 115 14.60 -10.53 -12.07
N THR A 116 14.49 -9.21 -12.06
CA THR A 116 15.33 -8.32 -11.25
C THR A 116 14.61 -8.01 -9.95
N ILE A 117 15.15 -8.49 -8.83
CA ILE A 117 14.59 -8.24 -7.50
C ILE A 117 15.59 -7.38 -6.72
N VAL A 118 15.16 -6.19 -6.32
CA VAL A 118 15.95 -5.28 -5.48
C VAL A 118 15.48 -5.43 -4.04
N LEU A 119 16.37 -5.91 -3.18
CA LEU A 119 16.18 -5.96 -1.73
C LEU A 119 17.19 -5.01 -1.08
N PRO A 120 16.78 -3.83 -0.60
CA PRO A 120 17.68 -2.89 0.06
C PRO A 120 18.35 -3.51 1.29
N MET A 121 19.62 -3.15 1.53
CA MET A 121 20.39 -3.59 2.70
C MET A 121 20.63 -2.40 3.63
N PRO A 122 19.85 -2.25 4.72
CA PRO A 122 20.08 -1.18 5.68
C PRO A 122 21.43 -1.32 6.41
N THR A 123 21.90 -0.24 7.01
CA THR A 123 23.10 -0.26 7.85
C THR A 123 22.92 -1.21 9.03
N GLY A 124 23.94 -2.01 9.34
CA GLY A 124 23.90 -3.02 10.41
C GLY A 124 23.22 -4.34 10.00
N TRP A 125 22.61 -4.39 8.82
CA TRP A 125 22.02 -5.61 8.28
C TRP A 125 23.02 -6.37 7.42
N ALA A 126 22.88 -7.69 7.40
CA ALA A 126 23.67 -8.56 6.55
C ALA A 126 22.83 -9.72 6.05
N GLN A 127 23.29 -10.32 4.95
CA GLN A 127 22.72 -11.57 4.46
C GLN A 127 22.87 -12.67 5.53
N VAL A 128 21.87 -13.53 5.61
CA VAL A 128 21.90 -14.75 6.42
C VAL A 128 22.27 -15.90 5.47
N PRO A 129 23.49 -16.45 5.55
CA PRO A 129 23.80 -17.68 4.84
C PRO A 129 22.98 -18.83 5.45
N ASP A 130 22.46 -19.71 4.60
CA ASP A 130 21.70 -20.90 4.98
C ASP A 130 20.58 -20.64 6.01
N PRO A 131 19.62 -19.74 5.68
CA PRO A 131 18.53 -19.42 6.60
C PRO A 131 17.64 -20.65 6.82
N ASN A 132 17.16 -20.83 8.06
CA ASN A 132 16.12 -21.83 8.39
C ASN A 132 14.72 -21.37 7.95
N VAL A 133 14.64 -20.75 6.77
CA VAL A 133 13.40 -20.31 6.13
C VAL A 133 13.21 -21.21 4.91
N PRO A 134 12.12 -21.99 4.85
CA PRO A 134 11.83 -22.82 3.69
C PRO A 134 11.79 -21.98 2.40
N ASP A 135 12.35 -22.53 1.33
CA ASP A 135 12.34 -21.93 -0.02
C ASP A 135 12.87 -20.49 -0.09
N ALA A 136 13.76 -20.13 0.84
CA ALA A 136 14.35 -18.81 0.87
C ALA A 136 15.14 -18.51 -0.41
N PHE A 137 14.74 -17.45 -1.09
CA PHE A 137 15.51 -16.86 -2.18
C PHE A 137 16.63 -16.00 -1.63
N ALA A 138 16.30 -15.13 -0.66
CA ALA A 138 17.26 -14.32 0.08
C ALA A 138 16.72 -14.01 1.48
N VAL A 139 17.60 -13.95 2.47
CA VAL A 139 17.25 -13.47 3.81
C VAL A 139 18.33 -12.49 4.27
N ILE A 140 17.91 -11.34 4.78
CA ILE A 140 18.76 -10.37 5.43
C ILE A 140 18.27 -10.17 6.86
N ALA A 141 19.19 -9.90 7.78
CA ALA A 141 18.87 -9.71 9.18
C ALA A 141 19.74 -8.63 9.80
N ASP A 142 19.19 -7.92 10.77
CA ASP A 142 19.93 -7.01 11.62
C ASP A 142 20.94 -7.81 12.46
N ARG A 143 22.22 -7.45 12.39
CA ARG A 143 23.31 -8.09 13.15
C ARG A 143 23.75 -7.28 14.35
N VAL A 144 23.21 -6.06 14.52
CA VAL A 144 23.69 -5.10 15.51
C VAL A 144 22.57 -4.70 16.46
N GLY A 145 21.38 -4.43 15.93
CA GLY A 145 20.20 -4.04 16.70
C GLY A 145 19.34 -5.21 17.18
N GLY A 146 18.23 -4.86 17.83
CA GLY A 146 17.23 -5.81 18.34
C GLY A 146 17.18 -5.88 19.88
N ASP A 147 16.26 -6.69 20.38
CA ASP A 147 16.05 -6.93 21.82
C ASP A 147 16.73 -8.22 22.32
N GLY A 148 17.49 -8.89 21.44
CA GLY A 148 18.13 -10.19 21.73
C GLY A 148 17.17 -11.38 21.78
N LEU A 149 15.85 -11.15 21.66
CA LEU A 149 14.82 -12.19 21.68
C LEU A 149 14.35 -12.54 20.28
N TYR A 150 14.24 -11.53 19.41
CA TYR A 150 13.95 -11.71 18.00
C TYR A 150 14.90 -10.87 17.15
N THR A 151 15.53 -11.51 16.17
CA THR A 151 16.35 -10.81 15.19
C THR A 151 15.47 -10.27 14.07
N SER A 152 15.38 -8.95 13.97
CA SER A 152 14.72 -8.28 12.85
C SER A 152 15.28 -8.78 11.53
N ASN A 153 14.40 -9.17 10.60
CA ASN A 153 14.81 -9.79 9.35
C ASN A 153 13.84 -9.45 8.21
N ALA A 154 14.33 -9.62 6.98
CA ALA A 154 13.54 -9.58 5.78
C ALA A 154 13.86 -10.82 4.94
N ALA A 155 12.82 -11.58 4.59
CA ALA A 155 12.92 -12.79 3.81
C ALA A 155 12.17 -12.62 2.49
N VAL A 156 12.82 -13.03 1.40
CA VAL A 156 12.24 -13.11 0.06
C VAL A 156 12.13 -14.58 -0.33
N GLN A 157 10.98 -14.98 -0.84
CA GLN A 157 10.73 -16.26 -1.48
C GLN A 157 10.29 -15.99 -2.92
N VAL A 158 10.72 -16.85 -3.85
CA VAL A 158 10.38 -16.74 -5.27
C VAL A 158 9.95 -18.11 -5.76
N TYR A 159 8.77 -18.21 -6.35
CA TYR A 159 8.26 -19.43 -6.95
C TYR A 159 7.96 -19.19 -8.43
N LYS A 160 8.41 -20.07 -9.31
CA LYS A 160 7.89 -20.17 -10.68
C LYS A 160 6.51 -20.84 -10.61
N LEU A 161 5.54 -20.25 -11.30
CA LEU A 161 4.15 -20.70 -11.30
C LEU A 161 3.88 -21.42 -12.63
N VAL A 162 3.76 -22.74 -12.56
CA VAL A 162 3.59 -23.60 -13.75
C VAL A 162 2.12 -24.00 -13.86
N GLY A 163 1.42 -23.40 -14.83
CA GLY A 163 0.01 -23.63 -15.10
C GLY A 163 -0.75 -22.35 -15.46
N ASP A 164 -2.00 -22.53 -15.87
CA ASP A 164 -2.90 -21.43 -16.23
C ASP A 164 -3.72 -20.96 -15.04
N PHE A 165 -3.77 -19.64 -14.86
CA PHE A 165 -4.58 -18.97 -13.84
C PHE A 165 -4.75 -17.49 -14.22
N ASP A 166 -5.67 -16.78 -13.57
CA ASP A 166 -5.74 -15.32 -13.66
C ASP A 166 -4.92 -14.68 -12.51
N PRO A 167 -3.89 -13.86 -12.80
CA PRO A 167 -3.12 -13.17 -11.77
C PRO A 167 -3.95 -12.24 -10.87
N ARG A 168 -4.99 -11.61 -11.40
CA ARG A 168 -5.87 -10.71 -10.62
C ARG A 168 -6.79 -11.49 -9.69
N GLU A 169 -7.30 -12.63 -10.14
CA GLU A 169 -8.02 -13.58 -9.28
C GLU A 169 -7.09 -14.11 -8.18
N ALA A 170 -5.89 -14.59 -8.55
CA ALA A 170 -4.94 -15.16 -7.61
C ALA A 170 -4.51 -14.19 -6.51
N ILE A 171 -4.16 -12.95 -6.85
CA ILE A 171 -3.65 -11.99 -5.87
C ILE A 171 -4.72 -11.52 -4.88
N SER A 172 -6.01 -11.68 -5.20
CA SER A 172 -7.10 -11.40 -4.26
C SER A 172 -7.01 -12.25 -2.98
N HIS A 173 -6.33 -13.41 -3.04
CA HIS A 173 -6.06 -14.30 -1.92
C HIS A 173 -4.78 -13.93 -1.13
N GLY A 174 -4.00 -12.95 -1.60
CA GLY A 174 -2.66 -12.65 -1.09
C GLY A 174 -2.59 -11.99 0.28
N LEU A 175 -3.72 -11.82 0.97
CA LEU A 175 -3.74 -11.33 2.36
C LEU A 175 -3.97 -12.47 3.37
N ILE A 176 -4.50 -13.60 2.90
CA ILE A 176 -5.16 -14.61 3.75
C ILE A 176 -4.15 -15.42 4.55
N ASP A 177 -2.99 -15.76 3.98
CA ASP A 177 -1.93 -16.49 4.69
C ASP A 177 -1.46 -15.73 5.95
N THR A 178 -1.40 -14.40 5.85
CA THR A 178 -0.99 -13.53 6.95
C THR A 178 -2.12 -13.33 7.95
N GLN A 179 -3.37 -13.20 7.48
CA GLN A 179 -4.55 -13.12 8.35
C GLN A 179 -4.74 -14.38 9.21
N GLN A 180 -4.27 -15.54 8.74
CA GLN A 180 -4.31 -16.79 9.48
C GLN A 180 -3.22 -16.92 10.56
N LEU A 181 -2.27 -15.98 10.64
CA LEU A 181 -1.25 -16.02 11.69
C LEU A 181 -1.88 -15.90 13.09
N PRO A 182 -1.32 -16.58 14.11
CA PRO A 182 -1.90 -16.59 15.44
C PRO A 182 -2.05 -15.18 16.01
N ALA A 183 -3.29 -14.86 16.44
CA ALA A 183 -3.65 -13.56 16.99
C ALA A 183 -3.27 -12.37 16.09
N PHE A 184 -3.34 -12.54 14.77
CA PHE A 184 -3.05 -11.46 13.82
C PHE A 184 -3.96 -10.23 14.06
N ARG A 185 -3.38 -9.04 13.98
CA ARG A 185 -4.05 -7.75 14.06
C ARG A 185 -3.49 -6.85 12.96
N ALA A 186 -4.31 -6.59 11.95
CA ALA A 186 -3.93 -5.74 10.83
C ALA A 186 -3.73 -4.28 11.29
N THR A 187 -2.72 -3.63 10.72
CA THR A 187 -2.49 -2.19 10.82
C THR A 187 -2.69 -1.49 9.48
N ASP A 188 -2.37 -2.17 8.37
CA ASP A 188 -2.57 -1.67 7.01
C ASP A 188 -2.79 -2.85 6.03
N GLY A 189 -3.39 -2.57 4.88
CA GLY A 189 -3.62 -3.57 3.83
C GLY A 189 -3.93 -2.92 2.48
N SER A 190 -3.39 -3.49 1.40
CA SER A 190 -3.57 -2.97 0.04
C SER A 190 -3.50 -4.09 -1.01
N LEU A 191 -4.36 -3.98 -2.02
CA LEU A 191 -4.31 -4.79 -3.25
C LEU A 191 -3.90 -3.95 -4.48
N ALA A 192 -3.28 -2.79 -4.24
CA ALA A 192 -2.80 -1.94 -5.33
C ALA A 192 -1.64 -2.61 -6.08
N ASP A 193 -1.59 -2.39 -7.40
CA ASP A 193 -0.51 -2.89 -8.23
C ASP A 193 0.85 -2.34 -7.74
N PHE A 194 1.89 -3.17 -7.83
CA PHE A 194 3.26 -2.84 -7.45
C PHE A 194 4.18 -2.94 -8.65
N GLY A 195 4.77 -1.83 -9.09
CA GLY A 195 5.55 -1.81 -10.34
C GLY A 195 4.72 -2.20 -11.57
N GLY A 196 3.41 -1.92 -11.57
CA GLY A 196 2.48 -2.32 -12.63
C GLY A 196 2.04 -3.79 -12.60
N MET A 197 2.44 -4.55 -11.58
CA MET A 197 2.10 -5.96 -11.42
C MET A 197 1.05 -6.16 -10.32
N PRO A 198 0.17 -7.18 -10.43
CA PRO A 198 -0.78 -7.52 -9.37
C PRO A 198 -0.04 -7.78 -8.05
N SER A 199 -0.44 -7.09 -6.98
CA SER A 199 0.20 -7.22 -5.67
C SER A 199 -0.79 -7.16 -4.52
N ALA A 200 -0.44 -7.83 -3.42
CA ALA A 200 -1.11 -7.77 -2.14
C ALA A 200 -0.07 -7.42 -1.06
N ARG A 201 -0.33 -6.38 -0.26
CA ARG A 201 0.45 -6.03 0.93
C ARG A 201 -0.46 -6.05 2.14
N ILE A 202 0.05 -6.58 3.24
CA ILE A 202 -0.59 -6.48 4.54
C ILE A 202 0.45 -6.25 5.62
N GLU A 203 0.10 -5.41 6.58
CA GLU A 203 0.93 -5.12 7.74
C GLU A 203 0.14 -5.38 9.01
N GLY A 204 0.84 -5.76 10.06
CA GLY A 204 0.21 -5.94 11.35
C GLY A 204 1.09 -6.68 12.34
N THR A 205 0.47 -7.04 13.46
CA THR A 205 1.12 -7.79 14.52
C THR A 205 0.57 -9.19 14.63
N TYR A 206 1.39 -10.14 15.06
CA TYR A 206 0.96 -11.52 15.34
C TYR A 206 1.77 -12.11 16.50
N ARG A 207 1.35 -13.27 16.99
CA ARG A 207 2.00 -13.99 18.09
C ARG A 207 2.77 -15.20 17.55
N GLN A 208 4.02 -15.33 17.99
CA GLN A 208 4.88 -16.48 17.68
C GLN A 208 5.84 -16.71 18.84
N ASN A 209 6.00 -17.95 19.30
CA ASN A 209 6.92 -18.32 20.38
C ASN A 209 6.81 -17.42 21.62
N ASN A 210 5.58 -17.11 22.05
CA ASN A 210 5.26 -16.16 23.14
C ASN A 210 5.67 -14.68 22.93
N LEU A 211 6.25 -14.34 21.78
CA LEU A 211 6.56 -12.96 21.38
C LEU A 211 5.42 -12.36 20.57
N THR A 212 5.30 -11.04 20.65
CA THR A 212 4.49 -10.27 19.69
C THR A 212 5.44 -9.72 18.64
N LEU A 213 5.19 -10.06 17.39
CA LEU A 213 5.99 -9.64 16.24
C LEU A 213 5.18 -8.65 15.41
N ASN A 214 5.87 -7.67 14.82
CA ASN A 214 5.32 -6.77 13.82
C ASN A 214 5.87 -7.18 12.45
N THR A 215 5.01 -7.25 11.44
CA THR A 215 5.38 -7.70 10.10
C THR A 215 4.76 -6.84 9.00
N SER A 216 5.48 -6.69 7.90
CA SER A 216 4.99 -6.24 6.61
C SER A 216 5.22 -7.37 5.61
N ARG A 217 4.14 -7.86 5.00
CA ARG A 217 4.20 -8.90 3.98
C ARG A 217 3.66 -8.39 2.67
N ARG A 218 4.36 -8.69 1.57
CA ARG A 218 3.97 -8.35 0.21
C ARG A 218 4.11 -9.56 -0.70
N HIS A 219 3.07 -9.83 -1.47
CA HIS A 219 3.08 -10.75 -2.61
C HIS A 219 2.99 -9.95 -3.91
N VAL A 220 3.76 -10.34 -4.92
CA VAL A 220 3.74 -9.78 -6.27
C VAL A 220 3.68 -10.94 -7.25
N ILE A 221 2.74 -10.91 -8.19
CA ILE A 221 2.72 -11.86 -9.31
C ILE A 221 3.38 -11.18 -10.51
N ALA A 222 4.62 -11.54 -10.77
CA ALA A 222 5.43 -10.98 -11.84
C ALA A 222 5.35 -11.86 -13.10
N THR A 223 5.49 -11.23 -14.27
CA THR A 223 5.54 -11.91 -15.57
C THR A 223 6.86 -11.59 -16.26
N SER A 224 7.58 -12.61 -16.75
CA SER A 224 8.75 -12.48 -17.62
C SER A 224 8.61 -13.43 -18.80
N GLY A 225 8.60 -12.88 -20.01
CA GLY A 225 8.20 -13.62 -21.22
C GLY A 225 6.87 -14.35 -21.03
N HIS A 226 6.91 -15.68 -21.12
CA HIS A 226 5.75 -16.56 -20.93
C HIS A 226 5.63 -17.12 -19.50
N ASP A 227 6.64 -16.91 -18.67
CA ASP A 227 6.69 -17.44 -17.31
C ASP A 227 6.08 -16.45 -16.31
N ARG A 228 5.44 -17.00 -15.28
CA ARG A 228 4.89 -16.24 -14.16
C ARG A 228 5.56 -16.66 -12.86
N TYR A 229 5.70 -15.70 -11.96
CA TYR A 229 6.38 -15.90 -10.69
C TYR A 229 5.60 -15.28 -9.54
N LEU A 230 5.50 -15.98 -8.41
CA LEU A 230 5.12 -15.40 -7.14
C LEU A 230 6.39 -14.94 -6.43
N VAL A 231 6.47 -13.65 -6.14
CA VAL A 231 7.54 -13.07 -5.31
C VAL A 231 6.93 -12.60 -4.00
N SER A 232 7.42 -13.15 -2.89
CA SER A 232 6.90 -12.90 -1.55
C SER A 232 7.99 -12.28 -0.68
N LEU A 233 7.75 -11.07 -0.17
CA LEU A 233 8.60 -10.39 0.81
C LEU A 233 7.90 -10.43 2.18
N ALA A 234 8.64 -10.80 3.22
CA ALA A 234 8.22 -10.64 4.61
C ALA A 234 9.31 -9.88 5.38
N VAL A 235 8.97 -8.72 5.94
CA VAL A 235 9.84 -7.94 6.83
C VAL A 235 9.27 -8.04 8.23
N THR A 236 10.03 -8.54 9.20
CA THR A 236 9.53 -8.84 10.54
C THR A 236 10.47 -8.32 11.61
N THR A 237 9.91 -7.79 12.69
CA THR A 237 10.60 -7.27 13.88
C THR A 237 9.88 -7.75 15.14
N SER A 238 10.53 -7.71 16.30
CA SER A 238 9.81 -7.75 17.56
C SER A 238 8.99 -6.46 17.71
N ALA A 239 7.76 -6.55 18.21
CA ALA A 239 6.88 -5.39 18.36
C ALA A 239 7.46 -4.33 19.30
N SER A 240 8.29 -4.73 20.25
CA SER A 240 8.99 -3.80 21.18
C SER A 240 10.04 -2.94 20.48
N VAL A 241 10.62 -3.41 19.37
CA VAL A 241 11.70 -2.72 18.65
C VAL A 241 11.26 -2.14 17.31
N SER A 242 10.00 -2.30 16.90
CA SER A 242 9.52 -1.86 15.59
C SER A 242 9.73 -0.37 15.31
N VAL A 243 9.59 0.48 16.33
CA VAL A 243 9.85 1.94 16.18
C VAL A 243 11.33 2.21 15.98
N ALA A 244 12.20 1.56 16.76
CA ALA A 244 13.65 1.72 16.65
C ALA A 244 14.21 1.18 15.32
N ALA A 245 13.64 0.08 14.82
CA ALA A 245 13.96 -0.51 13.53
C ALA A 245 13.28 0.19 12.35
N GLY A 246 12.42 1.18 12.60
CA GLY A 246 11.51 1.78 11.61
C GLY A 246 12.22 2.26 10.35
N SER A 247 13.33 2.98 10.48
CA SER A 247 14.08 3.47 9.32
C SER A 247 14.66 2.35 8.45
N ALA A 248 15.11 1.25 9.05
CA ALA A 248 15.62 0.09 8.34
C ALA A 248 14.49 -0.68 7.65
N THR A 249 13.37 -0.91 8.34
CA THR A 249 12.20 -1.58 7.75
C THR A 249 11.58 -0.75 6.64
N ASP A 250 11.49 0.57 6.80
CA ASP A 250 10.98 1.49 5.79
C ASP A 250 11.88 1.53 4.56
N ALA A 251 13.21 1.52 4.73
CA ALA A 251 14.14 1.44 3.62
C ALA A 251 13.94 0.15 2.82
N ILE A 252 13.73 -0.98 3.49
CA ILE A 252 13.44 -2.26 2.83
C ILE A 252 12.10 -2.21 2.12
N VAL A 253 11.01 -1.91 2.82
CA VAL A 253 9.64 -1.96 2.28
C VAL A 253 9.45 -0.97 1.12
N ASN A 254 9.95 0.26 1.25
CA ASN A 254 9.78 1.30 0.25
C ASN A 254 10.83 1.26 -0.87
N GLY A 255 12.00 0.71 -0.61
CA GLY A 255 13.06 0.52 -1.61
C GLY A 255 12.98 -0.81 -2.35
N TYR A 256 12.18 -1.76 -1.87
CA TYR A 256 11.97 -3.05 -2.53
C TYR A 256 11.46 -2.85 -3.96
N ARG A 257 11.98 -3.60 -4.93
CA ARG A 257 11.49 -3.57 -6.32
C ARG A 257 11.47 -4.97 -6.90
N VAL A 258 10.52 -5.21 -7.79
CA VAL A 258 10.46 -6.39 -8.66
C VAL A 258 10.29 -5.86 -10.07
N GLY A 259 11.08 -6.37 -11.01
CA GLY A 259 10.95 -6.08 -12.42
C GLY A 259 11.29 -7.30 -13.25
N SER A 260 10.78 -7.38 -14.47
CA SER A 260 11.23 -8.34 -15.45
C SER A 260 12.12 -7.67 -16.50
N PRO A 261 13.11 -8.37 -17.07
CA PRO A 261 13.92 -7.85 -18.17
C PRO A 261 13.08 -7.42 -19.38
N ASP A 262 11.92 -8.06 -19.55
CA ASP A 262 10.99 -7.85 -20.66
C ASP A 262 9.93 -6.78 -20.38
N ALA A 263 9.93 -6.15 -19.20
CA ALA A 263 8.96 -5.12 -18.86
C ALA A 263 9.13 -3.89 -19.78
N PRO A 264 8.05 -3.37 -20.40
CA PRO A 264 8.12 -2.12 -21.14
C PRO A 264 8.67 -1.01 -20.23
N PRO A 265 9.56 -0.13 -20.73
CA PRO A 265 10.04 1.01 -19.95
C PRO A 265 8.85 1.77 -19.36
N PRO A 266 8.92 2.23 -18.09
CA PRO A 266 7.88 3.08 -17.55
C PRO A 266 7.68 4.26 -18.51
N ALA A 267 6.42 4.48 -18.91
CA ALA A 267 6.09 5.57 -19.81
C ALA A 267 6.73 6.86 -19.28
N PRO A 268 7.47 7.63 -20.11
CA PRO A 268 8.12 8.84 -19.65
C PRO A 268 7.08 9.71 -18.96
N ALA A 269 7.37 10.08 -17.71
CA ALA A 269 6.52 10.99 -16.96
C ALA A 269 6.28 12.22 -17.86
N ALA A 270 5.01 12.52 -18.12
CA ALA A 270 4.64 13.67 -18.90
C ALA A 270 5.40 14.89 -18.33
N PRO A 271 6.10 15.68 -19.16
CA PRO A 271 6.85 16.82 -18.67
C PRO A 271 5.91 17.67 -17.83
N ALA A 272 6.32 17.94 -16.58
CA ALA A 272 5.61 18.85 -15.71
C ALA A 272 5.35 20.13 -16.50
N ALA A 273 4.08 20.48 -16.67
CA ALA A 273 3.69 21.69 -17.37
C ALA A 273 4.47 22.85 -16.76
N VAL A 274 5.38 23.43 -17.55
CA VAL A 274 6.15 24.59 -17.16
C VAL A 274 5.13 25.68 -16.87
N ALA A 275 5.03 26.09 -15.61
CA ALA A 275 4.13 27.16 -15.20
C ALA A 275 4.42 28.39 -16.07
N ALA A 276 3.44 28.81 -16.86
CA ALA A 276 3.56 29.99 -17.70
C ALA A 276 3.88 31.20 -16.81
N ALA A 277 4.94 31.92 -17.16
CA ALA A 277 5.36 33.14 -16.49
C ALA A 277 4.22 34.18 -16.50
N PRO A 278 4.10 35.03 -15.46
CA PRO A 278 3.01 36.00 -15.37
C PRO A 278 3.16 37.06 -16.47
N VAL A 279 2.11 37.22 -17.28
CA VAL A 279 2.02 38.25 -18.32
C VAL A 279 1.82 39.61 -17.65
N ALA A 280 2.68 40.57 -17.95
CA ALA A 280 2.61 41.94 -17.44
C ALA A 280 1.33 42.67 -17.94
N PRO A 281 0.74 43.58 -17.15
CA PRO A 281 -0.49 44.28 -17.52
C PRO A 281 -0.24 45.30 -18.64
N VAL A 282 -1.02 45.20 -19.72
CA VAL A 282 -1.03 46.15 -20.83
C VAL A 282 -1.85 47.39 -20.45
N ALA A 283 -1.27 48.58 -20.67
CA ALA A 283 -1.91 49.87 -20.39
C ALA A 283 -3.10 50.16 -21.33
N PRO A 284 -4.16 50.86 -20.87
CA PRO A 284 -5.32 51.17 -21.70
C PRO A 284 -5.03 52.27 -22.74
N ALA A 285 -5.46 52.04 -23.97
CA ALA A 285 -5.34 52.96 -25.10
C ALA A 285 -6.36 54.11 -25.06
N VAL A 286 -5.91 55.31 -25.43
CA VAL A 286 -6.69 56.55 -25.53
C VAL A 286 -7.56 56.53 -26.78
N ILE A 287 -8.86 56.80 -26.63
CA ILE A 287 -9.85 56.88 -27.71
C ILE A 287 -9.80 58.29 -28.33
N PRO A 288 -9.69 58.46 -29.67
CA PRO A 288 -9.76 59.78 -30.28
C PRO A 288 -11.22 60.25 -30.38
N ALA A 289 -11.46 61.50 -29.97
CA ALA A 289 -12.77 62.15 -30.01
C ALA A 289 -13.18 62.51 -31.46
N ALA A 290 -14.46 62.29 -31.75
CA ALA A 290 -15.10 62.52 -33.05
C ALA A 290 -15.21 64.02 -33.42
N ALA A 291 -15.07 64.30 -34.72
CA ALA A 291 -15.21 65.62 -35.31
C ALA A 291 -16.68 66.12 -35.29
N GLN A 292 -16.88 67.39 -34.93
CA GLN A 292 -18.16 68.10 -35.06
C GLN A 292 -18.21 68.98 -36.31
N PRO A 293 -19.40 69.23 -36.91
CA PRO A 293 -19.50 69.78 -38.25
C PRO A 293 -19.53 71.31 -38.31
N LEU A 294 -18.83 71.83 -39.33
CA LEU A 294 -19.10 72.98 -40.20
C LEU A 294 -19.91 74.19 -39.69
N GLY A 295 -19.22 75.34 -39.60
CA GLY A 295 -19.78 76.68 -39.75
C GLY A 295 -18.84 77.57 -40.59
N LEU A 296 -19.24 77.85 -41.83
CA LEU A 296 -18.69 78.87 -42.75
C LEU A 296 -19.60 80.13 -42.69
N PRO A 297 -19.30 81.26 -43.38
CA PRO A 297 -18.18 82.18 -43.19
C PRO A 297 -18.68 83.65 -43.07
N ARG A 298 -17.82 84.57 -42.60
CA ARG A 298 -17.53 85.86 -43.25
C ARG A 298 -16.43 86.61 -42.53
#